data_AF-A0A521L9S2-F1
#
_entry.id   AF-A0A521L9S2-F1
#
_cell.length_a   1.000
_cell.length_b   1.000
_cell.length_c   1.000
_cell.angle_alpha   90.00
_cell.angle_beta   90.00
_cell.angle_gamma   90.00
#
_symmetry.space_group_name_H-M   'P 1'
#
loop_
_entity.id
_entity.type
_entity.pdbx_description
1 polymer ?
#
loop_
_entity_poly.entity_id
_entity_poly.type
_entity_poly.pdbx_seq_one_letter_code
_entity_poly.pdbx_strand_id
1 'polypeptide(L)'
;MASRPHQPPPVLRALRPRSGRARKDEAGEGRMSALAAHALPNRWRQVLIWTAFIALDTGTQIAFKWGADGLTDLDFGVEMLTRALALPGVWLAALGYVGTFFVWMAILKDMPLSRAFPMTGLAYVTVPLLAWLVLGESIDLTRACGIGLIVAGVIALGGESKDA
;
A
#
# COMPACT_ATOMS: atom_id res chain seq x y z
N MET A 1 79.85 -13.47 -27.42
CA MET A 1 78.38 -13.44 -27.22
C MET A 1 78.11 -13.16 -25.74
N ALA A 2 78.18 -11.89 -25.33
CA ALA A 2 77.87 -11.41 -23.99
C ALA A 2 77.82 -9.88 -24.03
N SER A 3 76.65 -9.28 -23.81
CA SER A 3 76.43 -7.90 -23.34
C SER A 3 74.91 -7.65 -23.28
N ARG A 4 74.34 -7.68 -22.07
CA ARG A 4 73.05 -7.05 -21.78
C ARG A 4 73.31 -5.87 -20.84
N PRO A 5 72.87 -4.67 -21.20
CA PRO A 5 72.27 -3.75 -20.22
C PRO A 5 70.96 -3.16 -20.82
N HIS A 6 69.92 -2.79 -20.10
CA HIS A 6 69.79 -2.03 -18.85
C HIS A 6 68.42 -2.38 -18.23
N GLN A 7 68.36 -2.67 -16.93
CA GLN A 7 67.11 -2.53 -16.17
C GLN A 7 67.13 -1.17 -15.45
N PRO A 8 66.10 -0.32 -15.58
CA PRO A 8 65.99 0.88 -14.78
C PRO A 8 65.68 0.55 -13.30
N PRO A 9 66.03 1.45 -12.37
CA PRO A 9 65.97 1.19 -10.92
C PRO A 9 64.54 1.03 -10.39
N PRO A 10 64.37 0.37 -9.22
CA PRO A 10 63.07 0.18 -8.59
C PRO A 10 62.50 1.52 -8.13
N VAL A 11 61.36 1.91 -8.71
CA VAL A 11 60.61 3.10 -8.31
C VAL A 11 60.11 2.90 -6.88
N LEU A 12 60.56 3.76 -5.97
CA LEU A 12 60.09 3.82 -4.59
C LEU A 12 58.57 4.01 -4.56
N ARG A 13 57.86 2.97 -4.12
CA ARG A 13 56.42 2.95 -3.93
C ARG A 13 56.07 3.93 -2.81
N ALA A 14 55.67 5.14 -3.17
CA ALA A 14 55.20 6.15 -2.23
C ALA A 14 54.14 5.55 -1.30
N LEU A 15 54.39 5.68 0.01
CA LEU A 15 53.49 5.29 1.08
C LEU A 15 52.17 6.04 0.89
N ARG A 16 51.09 5.29 0.61
CA ARG A 16 49.73 5.84 0.65
C ARG A 16 49.43 6.31 2.08
N PRO A 17 48.97 7.55 2.31
CA PRO A 17 48.36 7.91 3.58
C PRO A 17 47.04 7.14 3.70
N ARG A 18 47.02 6.18 4.62
CA ARG A 18 45.87 5.34 4.91
C ARG A 18 44.93 6.08 5.88
N SER A 19 43.67 6.17 5.49
CA SER A 19 42.49 6.00 6.36
C SER A 19 42.20 7.00 7.48
N GLY A 20 42.19 8.30 7.21
CA GLY A 20 41.50 9.28 8.07
C GLY A 20 40.04 9.56 7.67
N ARG A 21 39.77 9.54 6.36
CA ARG A 21 38.46 9.90 5.77
C ARG A 21 37.49 8.73 5.71
N ALA A 22 37.97 7.57 5.25
CA ALA A 22 37.19 6.33 5.17
C ALA A 22 36.52 5.92 6.49
N ARG A 23 37.19 6.11 7.64
CA ARG A 23 36.63 5.74 8.95
C ARG A 23 35.44 6.62 9.39
N LYS A 24 35.39 7.87 8.93
CA LYS A 24 34.23 8.77 9.18
C LYS A 24 33.06 8.43 8.26
N ASP A 25 33.36 8.04 7.03
CA ASP A 25 32.37 7.63 6.04
C ASP A 25 31.71 6.29 6.48
N GLU A 26 32.51 5.32 6.93
CA GLU A 26 32.03 4.03 7.46
C GLU A 26 31.15 4.17 8.73
N ALA A 27 31.48 5.12 9.62
CA ALA A 27 30.70 5.38 10.83
C ALA A 27 29.36 6.10 10.52
N GLY A 28 29.32 6.91 9.46
CA GLY A 28 28.11 7.55 8.94
C GLY A 28 27.21 6.56 8.21
N GLU A 29 27.79 5.73 7.33
CA GLU A 29 27.09 4.64 6.63
C GLU A 29 26.53 3.60 7.59
N GLY A 30 27.27 3.22 8.63
CA GLY A 30 26.80 2.26 9.63
C GLY A 30 25.59 2.77 10.43
N ARG A 31 25.55 4.06 10.76
CA ARG A 31 24.41 4.68 11.47
C ARG A 31 23.21 4.91 10.54
N MET A 32 23.43 5.28 9.28
CA MET A 32 22.36 5.38 8.28
C MET A 32 21.79 4.00 7.92
N SER A 33 22.64 2.97 7.83
CA SER A 33 22.23 1.58 7.60
C SER A 33 21.50 1.00 8.80
N ALA A 34 21.92 1.32 10.03
CA ALA A 34 21.22 0.90 11.25
C ALA A 34 19.86 1.60 11.43
N LEU A 35 19.71 2.87 11.02
CA LEU A 35 18.42 3.56 11.00
C LEU A 35 17.52 3.04 9.85
N ALA A 36 18.11 2.69 8.70
CA ALA A 36 17.42 2.04 7.59
C ALA A 36 17.05 0.58 7.88
N ALA A 37 17.73 -0.09 8.82
CA ALA A 37 17.42 -1.45 9.26
C ALA A 37 16.09 -1.55 10.06
N HIS A 38 15.50 -0.41 10.43
CA HIS A 38 14.10 -0.32 10.89
C HIS A 38 13.08 -0.14 9.77
N ALA A 39 13.49 -0.13 8.50
CA ALA A 39 12.57 -0.37 7.40
C ALA A 39 11.97 -1.77 7.58
N LEU A 40 10.67 -1.82 7.91
CA LEU A 40 9.95 -3.06 8.13
C LEU A 40 10.25 -4.04 6.98
N PRO A 41 10.47 -5.34 7.29
CA PRO A 41 10.73 -6.35 6.28
C PRO A 41 9.66 -6.23 5.19
N ASN A 42 10.04 -6.35 3.90
CA ASN A 42 9.16 -6.05 2.76
C ASN A 42 7.73 -6.65 2.87
N ARG A 43 7.58 -7.83 3.48
CA ARG A 43 6.29 -8.47 3.77
C ARG A 43 5.39 -7.68 4.72
N TRP A 44 5.94 -7.12 5.80
CA TRP A 44 5.17 -6.38 6.81
C TRP A 44 4.73 -5.03 6.26
N ARG A 45 5.59 -4.40 5.46
CA ARG A 45 5.20 -3.19 4.72
C ARG A 45 4.00 -3.47 3.81
N GLN A 46 4.01 -4.57 3.06
CA GLN A 46 2.88 -4.95 2.20
C GLN A 46 1.61 -5.22 3.02
N VAL A 47 1.70 -5.96 4.12
CA VAL A 47 0.55 -6.21 5.01
C VAL A 47 -0.02 -4.90 5.55
N LEU A 48 0.82 -3.96 5.98
CA LEU A 48 0.37 -2.65 6.46
C LEU A 48 -0.30 -1.83 5.37
N ILE A 49 0.27 -1.78 4.16
CA ILE A 49 -0.32 -1.06 3.02
C ILE A 49 -1.69 -1.65 2.67
N TRP A 50 -1.81 -2.97 2.61
CA TRP A 50 -3.09 -3.64 2.32
C TRP A 50 -4.11 -3.45 3.44
N THR A 51 -3.69 -3.53 4.69
CA THR A 51 -4.58 -3.27 5.83
C THR A 51 -5.08 -1.82 5.81
N ALA A 52 -4.18 -0.87 5.55
CA ALA A 52 -4.55 0.54 5.40
C ALA A 52 -5.49 0.76 4.21
N PHE A 53 -5.24 0.10 3.07
CA PHE A 53 -6.11 0.15 1.90
C PHE A 53 -7.52 -0.32 2.24
N ILE A 54 -7.67 -1.52 2.82
CA ILE A 54 -8.99 -2.07 3.14
C ILE A 54 -9.73 -1.22 4.18
N ALA A 55 -9.04 -0.76 5.23
CA ALA A 55 -9.65 0.09 6.25
C ALA A 55 -10.12 1.43 5.66
N LEU A 56 -9.27 2.08 4.85
CA LEU A 56 -9.56 3.37 4.24
C LEU A 56 -10.66 3.26 3.18
N ASP A 57 -10.60 2.23 2.32
CA ASP A 57 -11.61 1.93 1.31
C ASP A 57 -12.97 1.67 1.98
N THR A 58 -13.00 0.80 2.99
CA THR A 58 -14.24 0.50 3.73
C THR A 58 -14.82 1.74 4.39
N GLY A 59 -13.99 2.53 5.09
CA GLY A 59 -14.42 3.79 5.70
C GLY A 59 -14.94 4.81 4.67
N THR A 60 -14.32 4.85 3.49
CA THR A 60 -14.76 5.70 2.36
C THR A 60 -16.14 5.30 1.89
N GLN A 61 -16.44 3.99 1.77
CA GLN A 61 -17.75 3.51 1.36
C GLN A 61 -18.85 3.84 2.37
N ILE A 62 -18.55 3.75 3.67
CA ILE A 62 -19.49 4.18 4.73
C ILE A 62 -19.71 5.69 4.66
N ALA A 63 -18.66 6.48 4.43
CA ALA A 63 -18.79 7.93 4.27
C ALA A 63 -19.62 8.31 3.04
N PHE A 64 -19.47 7.58 1.92
CA PHE A 64 -20.32 7.76 0.73
C PHE A 64 -21.78 7.54 1.07
N LYS A 65 -22.10 6.43 1.74
CA LYS A 65 -23.46 6.11 2.16
C LYS A 65 -24.03 7.20 3.08
N TRP A 66 -23.26 7.59 4.10
CA TRP A 66 -23.66 8.66 5.02
C TRP A 66 -23.89 10.01 4.32
N GLY A 67 -23.02 10.38 3.36
CA GLY A 67 -23.20 11.57 2.54
C GLY A 67 -24.42 11.49 1.62
N ALA A 68 -24.68 10.32 1.03
CA ALA A 68 -25.82 10.09 0.15
C ALA A 68 -27.15 10.10 0.90
N ASP A 69 -27.19 9.66 2.16
CA ASP A 69 -28.40 9.68 2.99
C ASP A 69 -28.93 11.11 3.23
N GLY A 70 -28.06 12.13 3.19
CA GLY A 70 -28.47 13.54 3.25
C GLY A 70 -29.06 14.10 1.95
N LEU A 71 -29.15 13.29 0.89
CA LEU A 71 -29.57 13.70 -0.46
C LEU A 71 -30.78 12.91 -0.98
N THR A 72 -31.38 12.02 -0.19
CA THR A 72 -32.38 11.04 -0.65
C THR A 72 -33.62 11.63 -1.29
N ASP A 73 -34.03 12.83 -0.88
CA ASP A 73 -35.26 13.48 -1.33
C ASP A 73 -35.05 14.40 -2.54
N LEU A 74 -33.83 14.45 -3.09
CA LEU A 74 -33.45 15.35 -4.17
C LEU A 74 -33.28 14.58 -5.47
N ASP A 75 -33.89 15.09 -6.54
CA ASP A 75 -33.61 14.64 -7.89
C ASP A 75 -32.19 15.04 -8.32
N PHE A 76 -31.62 14.27 -9.24
CA PHE A 76 -30.31 14.57 -9.81
C PHE A 76 -30.32 15.94 -10.51
N GLY A 77 -29.54 16.88 -9.98
CA GLY A 77 -29.50 18.25 -10.50
C GLY A 77 -28.60 19.19 -9.71
N VAL A 78 -28.67 20.48 -10.04
CA VAL A 78 -27.87 21.53 -9.40
C VAL A 78 -28.20 21.68 -7.91
N GLU A 79 -29.47 21.46 -7.53
CA GLU A 79 -29.88 21.49 -6.13
C GLU A 79 -29.21 20.37 -5.33
N MET A 80 -29.25 19.13 -5.81
CA MET A 80 -28.53 18.01 -5.19
C MET A 80 -27.03 18.30 -5.06
N LEU A 81 -26.40 18.86 -6.10
CA LEU A 81 -24.96 19.18 -6.08
C LEU A 81 -24.62 20.25 -5.03
N THR A 82 -25.39 21.34 -4.98
CA THR A 82 -25.16 22.41 -4.01
C THR A 82 -25.39 21.94 -2.57
N ARG A 83 -26.37 21.07 -2.35
CA ARG A 83 -26.61 20.41 -1.06
C ARG A 83 -25.48 19.46 -0.68
N ALA A 84 -24.97 18.66 -1.62
CA ALA A 84 -23.86 17.74 -1.38
C ALA A 84 -22.62 18.46 -0.84
N LEU A 85 -22.33 19.68 -1.32
CA LEU A 85 -21.21 20.48 -0.84
C LEU A 85 -21.34 20.93 0.63
N ALA A 86 -22.55 20.92 1.20
CA ALA A 86 -22.77 21.25 2.60
C ALA A 86 -22.68 20.03 3.53
N LEU A 87 -22.63 18.81 2.98
CA LEU A 87 -22.67 17.58 3.78
C LEU A 87 -21.26 17.12 4.17
N PRO A 88 -20.96 16.95 5.47
CA PRO A 88 -19.64 16.51 5.93
C PRO A 88 -19.29 15.10 5.43
N GLY A 89 -20.30 14.21 5.30
CA GLY A 89 -20.11 12.85 4.77
C GLY A 89 -19.56 12.85 3.33
N VAL A 90 -19.98 13.80 2.50
CA VAL A 90 -19.50 13.95 1.12
C VAL A 90 -18.02 14.32 1.08
N TRP A 91 -17.60 15.26 1.93
CA TRP A 91 -16.18 15.65 2.04
C TRP A 91 -15.32 14.54 2.62
N LEU A 92 -15.81 13.82 3.64
CA LEU A 92 -15.12 12.67 4.20
C LEU A 92 -14.94 11.57 3.15
N ALA A 93 -15.97 11.28 2.36
CA ALA A 93 -15.90 10.33 1.26
C ALA A 93 -14.93 10.79 0.18
N ALA A 94 -14.96 12.07 -0.22
CA ALA A 94 -14.05 12.62 -1.22
C ALA A 94 -12.58 12.53 -0.78
N LEU A 95 -12.27 12.93 0.45
CA LEU A 95 -10.92 12.85 1.01
C LEU A 95 -10.47 11.40 1.19
N GLY A 96 -11.37 10.53 1.67
CA GLY A 96 -11.14 9.09 1.78
C GLY A 96 -10.81 8.47 0.43
N TYR A 97 -11.58 8.82 -0.61
CA TYR A 97 -11.39 8.32 -1.97
C TYR A 97 -10.04 8.77 -2.57
N VAL A 98 -9.66 10.03 -2.37
CA VAL A 98 -8.33 10.54 -2.74
C VAL A 98 -7.22 9.78 -2.00
N GLY A 99 -7.41 9.50 -0.71
CA GLY A 99 -6.47 8.69 0.07
C GLY A 99 -6.36 7.25 -0.46
N THR A 100 -7.50 6.59 -0.67
CA THR A 100 -7.59 5.23 -1.22
C THR A 100 -6.90 5.15 -2.58
N PHE A 101 -7.08 6.16 -3.43
CA PHE A 101 -6.39 6.26 -4.72
C PHE A 101 -4.86 6.20 -4.57
N PHE A 102 -4.27 6.99 -3.66
CA PHE A 102 -2.82 6.96 -3.45
C PHE A 102 -2.32 5.64 -2.87
N VAL A 103 -3.05 5.06 -1.91
CA VAL A 103 -2.70 3.74 -1.35
C VAL A 103 -2.79 2.66 -2.44
N TRP A 104 -3.80 2.72 -3.30
CA TRP A 104 -3.96 1.82 -4.42
C TRP A 104 -2.82 1.95 -5.43
N MET A 105 -2.40 3.18 -5.76
CA MET A 105 -1.21 3.40 -6.58
C MET A 105 0.04 2.78 -5.96
N ALA A 106 0.22 2.89 -4.63
CA ALA A 106 1.36 2.29 -3.94
C ALA A 106 1.36 0.75 -4.04
N ILE A 107 0.18 0.12 -3.96
CA ILE A 107 0.01 -1.32 -4.18
C ILE A 107 0.40 -1.70 -5.61
N LEU A 108 -0.17 -1.01 -6.61
CA LEU A 108 0.06 -1.32 -8.03
C LEU A 108 1.49 -1.02 -8.49
N LYS A 109 2.21 -0.14 -7.78
CA LYS A 109 3.63 0.10 -8.01
C LYS A 109 4.48 -1.15 -7.70
N ASP A 110 4.03 -2.02 -6.80
CA ASP A 110 4.79 -3.17 -6.29
C ASP A 110 4.28 -4.53 -6.82
N MET A 111 3.07 -4.60 -7.39
CA MET A 111 2.53 -5.83 -7.96
C MET A 111 1.60 -5.58 -9.16
N PRO A 112 1.50 -6.53 -10.11
CA PRO A 112 0.61 -6.38 -11.26
C PRO A 112 -0.87 -6.35 -10.84
N LEU A 113 -1.68 -5.58 -11.56
CA LEU A 113 -3.11 -5.42 -11.30
C LEU A 113 -3.85 -6.76 -11.24
N SER A 114 -3.51 -7.73 -12.10
CA SER A 114 -4.14 -9.06 -12.09
C SER A 114 -3.93 -9.85 -10.80
N ARG A 115 -2.87 -9.57 -10.03
CA ARG A 115 -2.63 -10.17 -8.70
C ARG A 115 -3.23 -9.34 -7.56
N ALA A 116 -3.24 -8.02 -7.69
CA ALA A 116 -3.81 -7.13 -6.68
C ALA A 116 -5.34 -7.20 -6.66
N PHE A 117 -5.97 -7.23 -7.83
CA PHE A 117 -7.42 -7.12 -7.97
C PHE A 117 -8.19 -8.21 -7.19
N PRO A 118 -7.79 -9.50 -7.19
CA PRO A 118 -8.48 -10.49 -6.36
C PRO A 118 -8.41 -10.20 -4.85
N MET A 119 -7.34 -9.56 -4.37
CA MET A 119 -7.20 -9.22 -2.94
C MET A 119 -8.17 -8.12 -2.51
N THR A 120 -8.64 -7.26 -3.43
CA THR A 120 -9.70 -6.28 -3.12
C THR A 120 -11.04 -6.95 -2.83
N GLY A 121 -11.17 -8.26 -3.09
CA GLY A 121 -12.32 -9.07 -2.73
C GLY A 121 -12.69 -8.99 -1.24
N LEU A 122 -11.72 -8.71 -0.37
CA LEU A 122 -11.95 -8.45 1.06
C LEU A 122 -12.91 -7.28 1.32
N ALA A 123 -12.98 -6.29 0.43
CA ALA A 123 -13.91 -5.17 0.54
C ALA A 123 -15.37 -5.62 0.47
N TYR A 124 -15.69 -6.68 -0.28
CA TYR A 124 -17.03 -7.27 -0.31
C TYR A 124 -17.46 -7.92 1.01
N VAL A 125 -16.50 -8.13 1.93
CA VAL A 125 -16.76 -8.62 3.27
C VAL A 125 -16.83 -7.44 4.24
N THR A 126 -15.80 -6.58 4.22
CA THR A 126 -15.67 -5.51 5.20
C THR A 126 -16.72 -4.42 5.04
N VAL A 127 -17.10 -4.06 3.80
CA VAL A 127 -18.09 -3.01 3.55
C VAL A 127 -19.48 -3.41 4.07
N PRO A 128 -20.06 -4.57 3.71
CA PRO A 128 -21.35 -4.97 4.26
C PRO A 128 -21.31 -5.18 5.78
N LEU A 129 -20.22 -5.75 6.32
CA LEU A 129 -20.09 -5.93 7.77
C LEU A 129 -20.07 -4.60 8.52
N LEU A 130 -19.30 -3.62 8.02
CA LEU A 130 -19.23 -2.30 8.65
C LEU A 130 -20.53 -1.52 8.44
N ALA A 131 -21.22 -1.70 7.31
CA ALA A 131 -22.54 -1.12 7.09
C ALA A 131 -23.58 -1.68 8.05
N TRP A 132 -23.60 -3.00 8.28
CA TRP A 132 -24.44 -3.60 9.30
C TRP A 132 -24.13 -3.08 10.70
N LEU A 133 -22.85 -2.93 11.05
CA LEU A 133 -22.43 -2.48 12.39
C LEU A 133 -22.67 -0.99 12.65
N VAL A 134 -22.39 -0.12 11.67
CA VAL A 134 -22.39 1.34 11.84
C VAL A 134 -23.70 1.98 11.37
N LEU A 135 -24.25 1.53 10.25
CA LEU A 135 -25.48 2.06 9.66
C LEU A 135 -26.72 1.26 10.07
N GLY A 136 -26.55 0.08 10.67
CA GLY A 136 -27.66 -0.80 11.05
C GLY A 136 -28.32 -1.50 9.86
N GLU A 137 -27.67 -1.56 8.70
CA GLU A 137 -28.22 -2.18 7.50
C GLU A 137 -28.38 -3.69 7.66
N SER A 138 -29.54 -4.26 7.32
CA SER A 138 -29.76 -5.71 7.40
C SER A 138 -28.99 -6.47 6.32
N ILE A 139 -28.30 -7.54 6.72
CA ILE A 139 -27.71 -8.52 5.80
C ILE A 139 -28.66 -9.71 5.70
N ASP A 140 -29.36 -9.83 4.57
CA ASP A 140 -30.19 -11.01 4.29
C ASP A 140 -29.33 -12.27 4.02
N LEU A 141 -29.93 -13.44 4.21
CA LEU A 141 -29.30 -14.75 4.03
C LEU A 141 -28.71 -14.93 2.62
N THR A 142 -29.37 -14.39 1.60
CA THR A 142 -28.89 -14.43 0.21
C THR A 142 -27.58 -13.66 0.05
N ARG A 143 -27.50 -12.46 0.65
CA ARG A 143 -26.30 -11.61 0.64
C ARG A 143 -25.17 -12.27 1.44
N ALA A 144 -25.48 -12.83 2.61
CA ALA A 144 -24.51 -13.57 3.41
C ALA A 144 -23.92 -14.78 2.65
N CYS A 145 -24.75 -15.54 1.93
CA CYS A 145 -24.30 -16.65 1.09
C CYS A 145 -23.35 -16.17 -0.02
N GLY A 146 -23.70 -15.09 -0.73
CA GLY A 146 -22.84 -14.49 -1.75
C GLY A 146 -21.49 -14.02 -1.21
N ILE A 147 -21.48 -13.38 -0.04
CA ILE A 147 -20.24 -12.98 0.66
C ILE A 147 -19.39 -14.22 0.98
N GLY A 148 -20.02 -15.30 1.47
CA GLY A 148 -19.34 -16.57 1.74
C GLY A 148 -18.66 -17.16 0.50
N LEU A 149 -19.32 -17.10 -0.67
CA LEU A 149 -18.74 -17.56 -1.94
C LEU A 149 -17.54 -16.71 -2.38
N ILE A 150 -17.61 -15.39 -2.21
CA ILE A 150 -16.47 -14.49 -2.52
C ILE A 150 -15.27 -14.82 -1.61
N VAL A 151 -15.50 -15.00 -0.31
CA VAL A 151 -14.47 -15.39 0.65
C VAL A 151 -13.83 -16.71 0.25
N ALA A 152 -14.64 -17.72 -0.10
CA ALA A 152 -14.13 -19.01 -0.56
C ALA A 152 -13.25 -18.87 -1.82
N GLY A 153 -13.65 -18.03 -2.78
CA GLY A 153 -12.85 -17.74 -3.97
C GLY A 153 -11.51 -17.07 -3.66
N VAL A 154 -11.49 -16.10 -2.74
CA VAL A 154 -10.25 -15.43 -2.30
C VAL A 154 -9.31 -16.42 -1.59
N ILE A 155 -9.85 -17.29 -0.74
CA ILE A 155 -9.05 -18.34 -0.06
C ILE A 155 -8.48 -19.32 -1.07
N ALA A 156 -9.28 -19.76 -2.07
CA ALA A 156 -8.81 -20.66 -3.11
C ALA A 156 -7.64 -20.08 -3.92
N LEU A 157 -7.72 -18.79 -4.28
CA LEU A 157 -6.63 -18.07 -4.96
C LEU A 157 -5.38 -17.90 -4.08
N GLY A 158 -5.56 -17.69 -2.78
CA GLY A 158 -4.45 -17.62 -1.83
C GLY A 158 -3.80 -18.98 -1.54
N GLY A 159 -4.54 -20.07 -1.78
CA GLY A 159 -4.13 -21.46 -1.56
C GLY A 159 -3.27 -22.06 -2.66
N GLU A 160 -3.05 -21.37 -3.79
CA GLU A 160 -2.06 -21.77 -4.78
C GLU A 160 -0.64 -21.58 -4.22
N SER A 161 -0.21 -22.56 -3.42
CA SER A 161 1.17 -22.77 -3.05
C SER A 161 1.99 -22.98 -4.31
N LYS A 162 3.15 -22.34 -4.31
CA LYS A 162 4.20 -22.28 -5.33
C LYS A 162 4.79 -23.67 -5.68
N ASP A 163 3.97 -24.58 -6.19
CA ASP A 163 4.33 -25.92 -6.68
C ASP A 163 3.46 -26.27 -7.90
N ALA A 164 3.70 -25.58 -9.01
CA ALA A 164 3.31 -25.98 -10.36
C ALA A 164 4.32 -25.43 -11.38
#